data_AF-A0A1Q3QG47-F1
#
_entry.id   AF-A0A1Q3QG47-F1
#
_cell.length_a   1.000
_cell.length_b   1.000
_cell.length_c   1.000
_cell.angle_alpha   90.00
_cell.angle_beta   90.00
_cell.angle_gamma   90.00
#
_symmetry.space_group_name_H-M   'P 1'
#
loop_
_entity.id
_entity.type
_entity.pdbx_description
1 polymer ?
#
loop_
_entity_poly.entity_id
_entity_poly.type
_entity_poly.pdbx_seq_one_letter_code
_entity_poly.pdbx_strand_id
1 'polypeptide(L)'
;MIKVLYYYYYLFYKNIWKDKDPHLTTILSLSFISYLIINGIVDIILTSIFSICLNKYVRLGILIVIIFLMHYSFRKEKRKDILKNKPMIYSQKISKIISIAFLLMGLFFHFFSADIVRNILYSN
;
A
#
# COMPACT_ATOMS: atom_id res chain seq x y z
N MET A 1 0.95 -7.53 10.66
CA MET A 1 1.46 -6.27 10.09
C MET A 1 0.36 -5.43 9.44
N ILE A 2 -0.39 -5.94 8.45
CA ILE A 2 -1.42 -5.15 7.72
C ILE A 2 -2.51 -4.56 8.64
N LYS A 3 -2.91 -5.28 9.70
CA LYS A 3 -3.89 -4.80 10.70
C LYS A 3 -3.40 -3.57 11.47
N VAL A 4 -2.09 -3.47 11.67
CA VAL A 4 -1.43 -2.35 12.37
C VAL A 4 -1.44 -1.14 11.45
N LEU A 5 -1.00 -1.31 10.20
CA LEU A 5 -1.08 -0.26 9.18
C LEU A 5 -2.52 0.27 9.05
N TYR A 6 -3.50 -0.63 8.88
CA TYR A 6 -4.90 -0.25 8.83
C TYR A 6 -5.34 0.55 10.07
N TYR A 7 -4.98 0.13 11.28
CA TYR A 7 -5.35 0.83 12.51
C TYR A 7 -4.78 2.24 12.59
N TYR A 8 -3.50 2.43 12.26
CA TYR A 8 -2.85 3.75 12.33
C TYR A 8 -3.33 4.70 11.22
N TYR A 9 -3.56 4.19 10.01
CA TYR A 9 -4.14 4.98 8.92
C TYR A 9 -5.58 5.36 9.23
N TYR A 10 -6.37 4.43 9.77
CA TYR A 10 -7.73 4.72 10.23
C TYR A 10 -7.76 5.81 11.30
N LEU A 11 -6.86 5.76 12.29
CA LEU A 11 -6.75 6.81 13.30
C LEU A 11 -6.34 8.16 12.68
N PHE A 12 -5.46 8.15 11.69
CA PHE A 12 -5.07 9.36 10.97
C PHE A 12 -6.29 9.98 10.26
N TYR A 13 -7.01 9.19 9.45
CA TYR A 13 -8.18 9.69 8.72
C TYR A 13 -9.32 10.09 9.65
N LYS A 14 -9.52 9.38 10.77
CA LYS A 14 -10.57 9.70 11.73
C LYS A 14 -10.25 10.94 12.57
N ASN A 15 -9.05 11.04 13.12
CA ASN A 15 -8.75 12.04 14.15
C ASN A 15 -8.07 13.29 13.59
N ILE A 16 -7.20 13.14 12.60
CA ILE A 16 -6.43 14.25 12.02
C ILE A 16 -7.21 14.83 10.84
N TRP A 17 -7.58 13.98 9.88
CA TRP A 17 -8.31 14.42 8.68
C TRP A 17 -9.81 14.65 8.91
N LYS A 18 -10.39 13.96 9.91
CA LYS A 18 -11.83 13.99 10.23
C LYS A 18 -12.72 13.61 9.05
N ASP A 19 -12.34 12.55 8.34
CA ASP A 19 -13.09 12.02 7.21
C ASP A 19 -14.48 11.51 7.62
N LYS A 20 -15.47 11.59 6.72
CA LYS A 20 -16.84 11.10 6.92
C LYS A 20 -16.90 9.58 6.91
N ASP A 21 -16.11 8.93 6.04
CA ASP A 21 -15.94 7.47 6.04
C ASP A 21 -14.45 7.09 6.12
N PRO A 22 -13.85 7.16 7.33
CA PRO A 22 -12.44 6.86 7.51
C PRO A 22 -12.12 5.39 7.20
N HIS A 23 -13.11 4.49 7.17
CA HIS A 23 -12.90 3.09 6.85
C HIS A 23 -12.63 2.89 5.36
N LEU A 24 -13.51 3.42 4.51
CA LEU A 24 -13.37 3.31 3.06
C LEU A 24 -12.07 3.98 2.60
N THR A 25 -11.81 5.20 3.09
CA THR A 25 -10.59 5.95 2.75
C THR A 25 -9.34 5.19 3.16
N THR A 26 -9.32 4.57 4.34
CA THR A 26 -8.18 3.74 4.78
C THR A 26 -7.96 2.54 3.88
N ILE A 27 -9.03 1.84 3.47
CA ILE A 27 -8.91 0.69 2.57
C ILE A 27 -8.34 1.14 1.24
N LEU A 28 -8.89 2.20 0.66
CA LEU A 28 -8.46 2.71 -0.64
C LEU A 28 -7.00 3.19 -0.59
N SER A 29 -6.63 3.97 0.43
CA SER A 29 -5.26 4.46 0.60
C SER A 29 -4.26 3.31 0.78
N LEU A 30 -4.60 2.35 1.64
CA LEU A 30 -3.71 1.21 1.91
C LEU A 30 -3.57 0.31 0.69
N SER A 31 -4.66 0.11 -0.06
CA SER A 31 -4.67 -0.62 -1.32
C SER A 31 -3.79 0.07 -2.36
N PHE A 32 -3.93 1.39 -2.50
CA PHE A 32 -3.15 2.17 -3.46
C PHE A 32 -1.65 2.16 -3.13
N ILE A 33 -1.26 2.37 -1.87
CA ILE A 33 0.15 2.31 -1.46
C ILE A 33 0.72 0.90 -1.69
N SER A 34 -0.04 -0.13 -1.35
CA SER A 34 0.39 -1.53 -1.59
C SER A 34 0.55 -1.82 -3.08
N TYR A 35 -0.37 -1.32 -3.91
CA TYR A 35 -0.29 -1.42 -5.37
C TYR A 35 0.97 -0.75 -5.92
N LEU A 36 1.30 0.46 -5.46
CA LEU A 36 2.51 1.17 -5.91
C LEU A 36 3.78 0.37 -5.65
N ILE A 37 3.91 -0.20 -4.44
CA ILE A 37 5.06 -1.02 -4.06
C ILE A 37 5.13 -2.30 -4.90
N ILE A 38 4.02 -3.05 -4.98
CA ILE A 38 3.97 -4.31 -5.73
C ILE A 38 4.26 -4.06 -7.20
N ASN A 39 3.61 -3.07 -7.81
CA ASN A 39 3.79 -2.78 -9.22
C ASN A 39 5.22 -2.31 -9.53
N GLY A 40 5.79 -1.47 -8.66
CA GLY A 40 7.18 -1.02 -8.80
C GLY A 40 8.19 -2.18 -8.74
N ILE A 41 8.01 -3.12 -7.80
CA ILE A 41 8.86 -4.33 -7.70
C ILE A 41 8.70 -5.22 -8.93
N VAL A 42 7.46 -5.45 -9.37
CA VAL A 42 7.17 -6.31 -10.52
C VAL A 42 7.76 -5.71 -11.80
N ASP A 43 7.61 -4.40 -12.02
CA ASP A 43 8.18 -3.71 -13.18
C ASP A 43 9.71 -3.81 -13.20
N ILE A 44 10.38 -3.67 -12.05
CA ILE A 44 11.84 -3.84 -11.93
C ILE A 44 12.26 -5.28 -12.30
N ILE A 45 11.61 -6.30 -11.72
CA ILE A 45 11.95 -7.70 -11.97
C ILE A 45 11.75 -8.08 -13.45
N LEU A 46 10.60 -7.72 -14.02
CA LEU A 46 10.29 -8.01 -15.42
C LEU A 46 11.28 -7.33 -16.38
N THR A 47 11.65 -6.09 -16.08
CA THR A 47 12.60 -5.34 -16.88
C THR A 47 14.01 -5.92 -16.77
N SER A 48 14.45 -6.28 -15.56
CA SER A 48 15.79 -6.84 -15.34
C SER A 48 16.00 -8.21 -15.99
N ILE A 49 14.99 -9.07 -15.99
CA ILE A 49 15.12 -10.46 -16.47
C ILE A 49 14.72 -10.59 -17.94
N PHE A 50 13.67 -9.88 -18.37
CA PHE A 50 13.06 -10.07 -19.69
C PHE A 50 13.08 -8.81 -20.57
N SER A 51 13.53 -7.66 -20.06
CA SER A 51 13.48 -6.36 -20.76
C SER A 51 12.06 -5.96 -21.22
N ILE A 52 11.04 -6.38 -20.47
CA ILE A 52 9.62 -6.12 -20.78
C ILE A 52 9.00 -5.21 -19.71
N CYS A 53 8.13 -4.30 -20.14
CA CYS A 53 7.29 -3.46 -19.26
C CYS A 53 5.84 -3.96 -19.26
N LEU A 54 5.16 -3.89 -18.10
CA LEU A 54 3.75 -4.24 -18.02
C LEU A 54 2.84 -3.25 -18.75
N ASN A 55 1.86 -3.80 -19.46
CA ASN A 55 0.79 -3.02 -20.06
C ASN A 55 -0.01 -2.26 -18.98
N LYS A 56 -0.36 -1.00 -19.25
CA LYS A 56 -1.16 -0.14 -18.37
C LYS A 56 -2.48 -0.79 -17.93
N TYR A 57 -3.14 -1.52 -18.83
CA TYR A 57 -4.41 -2.21 -18.51
C TYR A 57 -4.22 -3.35 -17.50
N VAL A 58 -3.12 -4.10 -17.61
CA VAL A 58 -2.78 -5.17 -16.66
C VAL A 58 -2.52 -4.58 -15.27
N ARG A 59 -1.79 -3.45 -15.21
CA ARG A 59 -1.53 -2.73 -13.97
C ARG A 59 -2.82 -2.25 -13.28
N LEU A 60 -3.77 -1.74 -14.06
CA LEU A 60 -5.11 -1.40 -13.53
C LEU A 60 -5.85 -2.64 -13.00
N GLY A 61 -5.75 -3.78 -13.67
CA GLY A 61 -6.30 -5.05 -13.18
C GLY A 61 -5.72 -5.44 -11.81
N ILE A 62 -4.39 -5.34 -11.65
CA ILE A 62 -3.71 -5.62 -10.37
C ILE A 62 -4.23 -4.69 -9.26
N LEU A 63 -4.41 -3.40 -9.54
CA LEU A 63 -4.97 -2.45 -8.57
C LEU A 63 -6.37 -2.87 -8.11
N ILE A 64 -7.26 -3.23 -9.04
CA ILE A 64 -8.63 -3.65 -8.72
C ILE A 64 -8.62 -4.90 -7.83
N VAL A 65 -7.77 -5.88 -8.17
CA VAL A 65 -7.61 -7.11 -7.37
C VAL A 65 -7.13 -6.77 -5.95
N ILE A 66 -6.15 -5.88 -5.80
CA ILE A 66 -5.64 -5.47 -4.49
C ILE A 66 -6.72 -4.78 -3.66
N ILE A 67 -7.50 -3.87 -4.28
CA ILE A 67 -8.62 -3.20 -3.60
C ILE A 67 -9.64 -4.24 -3.11
N PHE A 68 -9.99 -5.21 -3.96
CA PHE A 68 -10.94 -6.26 -3.62
C PHE A 68 -10.41 -7.13 -2.45
N LEU A 69 -9.15 -7.54 -2.50
CA LEU A 69 -8.50 -8.32 -1.44
C LEU A 69 -8.45 -7.57 -0.10
N MET A 70 -8.13 -6.27 -0.13
CA MET A 70 -8.12 -5.43 1.07
C MET A 70 -9.53 -5.24 1.62
N HIS A 71 -10.51 -4.97 0.76
CA HIS A 71 -11.90 -4.86 1.17
C HIS A 71 -12.41 -6.15 1.82
N TYR A 72 -12.12 -7.30 1.23
CA TYR A 72 -12.46 -8.61 1.79
C TYR A 72 -11.77 -8.86 3.14
N SER A 73 -10.49 -8.49 3.26
CA SER A 73 -9.68 -8.70 4.46
C SER A 73 -10.19 -7.90 5.67
N PHE A 74 -10.73 -6.69 5.44
CA PHE A 74 -11.19 -5.77 6.49
C PHE A 74 -12.71 -5.70 6.65
N ARG A 75 -13.40 -6.83 6.41
CA ARG A 75 -14.85 -6.96 6.62
C ARG A 75 -15.25 -6.57 8.06
N LYS A 76 -16.50 -6.08 8.23
CA LYS A 76 -17.03 -5.44 9.44
C LYS A 76 -16.67 -6.11 10.77
N GLU A 77 -16.69 -7.44 10.85
CA GLU A 77 -16.39 -8.20 12.08
C GLU A 77 -14.91 -8.07 12.47
N LYS A 78 -13.99 -8.43 11.55
CA LYS A 78 -12.55 -8.30 11.75
C LYS A 78 -12.13 -6.87 12.06
N ARG A 79 -12.83 -5.87 11.50
CA ARG A 79 -12.59 -4.45 11.77
C ARG A 79 -12.88 -4.08 13.23
N LYS A 80 -14.00 -4.54 13.79
CA LYS A 80 -14.38 -4.24 15.19
C LYS A 80 -13.31 -4.79 16.14
N ASP A 81 -12.81 -6.00 15.86
CA ASP A 81 -11.75 -6.61 16.66
C ASP A 81 -10.44 -5.84 16.58
N ILE A 82 -10.05 -5.36 15.39
CA ILE A 82 -8.85 -4.55 15.20
C ILE A 82 -8.93 -3.24 15.99
N LEU A 83 -10.07 -2.56 15.96
CA LEU A 83 -10.27 -1.32 16.70
C LEU A 83 -10.26 -1.53 18.21
N LYS A 84 -10.83 -2.65 18.69
CA LYS A 84 -10.85 -3.01 20.10
C LYS A 84 -9.46 -3.42 20.61
N ASN A 85 -8.75 -4.22 19.83
CA ASN A 85 -7.46 -4.80 20.21
C ASN A 85 -6.29 -3.83 20.07
N LYS A 86 -6.46 -2.72 19.33
CA LYS A 86 -5.45 -1.68 19.12
C LYS A 86 -4.08 -2.28 18.78
N PRO A 87 -3.95 -3.00 17.65
CA PRO A 87 -2.76 -3.78 17.36
C PRO A 87 -1.53 -2.90 17.24
N MET A 88 -0.42 -3.36 17.82
CA MET A 88 0.87 -2.67 17.83
C MET A 88 1.98 -3.68 17.50
N ILE A 89 3.05 -3.18 16.88
CA ILE A 89 4.31 -3.89 16.64
C ILE A 89 5.32 -3.31 17.61
N TYR A 90 5.70 -4.10 18.62
CA TYR A 90 6.61 -3.76 19.74
C TYR A 90 6.16 -2.57 20.60
N SER A 91 5.95 -1.39 20.01
CA SER A 91 5.45 -0.20 20.70
C SER A 91 4.58 0.66 19.78
N GLN A 92 3.81 1.58 20.38
CA GLN A 92 3.02 2.55 19.62
C GLN A 92 3.88 3.45 18.73
N LYS A 93 5.04 3.87 19.23
CA LYS A 93 5.97 4.74 18.49
C LYS A 93 6.52 4.01 17.27
N ILE A 94 6.99 2.77 17.46
CA ILE A 94 7.51 1.94 16.37
C ILE A 94 6.43 1.70 15.31
N SER A 95 5.20 1.40 15.73
CA SER A 95 4.09 1.15 14.79
C SER A 95 3.73 2.38 13.95
N LYS A 96 3.80 3.59 14.52
CA LYS A 96 3.64 4.84 13.77
C LYS A 96 4.76 5.03 12.76
N ILE A 97 6.02 4.83 13.19
CA ILE A 97 7.20 4.95 12.32
C ILE A 97 7.08 3.97 11.15
N ILE A 98 6.72 2.71 11.40
CA ILE A 98 6.51 1.71 10.34
C ILE A 98 5.40 2.16 9.38
N SER A 99 4.31 2.73 9.89
CA SER A 99 3.19 3.19 9.06
C SER A 99 3.60 4.35 8.13
N ILE A 100 4.44 5.26 8.63
CA ILE A 100 5.01 6.37 7.85
C ILE A 100 6.04 5.85 6.84
N ALA A 101 6.92 4.96 7.26
CA ALA A 101 7.91 4.33 6.38
C ALA A 101 7.23 3.58 5.23
N PHE A 102 6.11 2.89 5.49
CA PHE A 102 5.33 2.22 4.47
C PHE A 102 4.74 3.22 3.44
N LEU A 103 4.28 4.38 3.88
CA LEU A 103 3.81 5.44 2.99
C LEU A 103 4.94 5.99 2.13
N LEU A 104 6.08 6.30 2.76
CA LEU A 104 7.27 6.81 2.08
C LEU A 104 7.79 5.81 1.05
N MET A 105 7.74 4.51 1.37
CA MET A 105 8.12 3.45 0.44
C MET A 105 7.20 3.43 -0.80
N GLY A 106 5.87 3.54 -0.61
CA GLY A 106 4.95 3.63 -1.73
C GLY A 106 5.17 4.86 -2.59
N LEU A 107 5.42 6.02 -1.98
CA LEU A 107 5.76 7.25 -2.70
C LEU A 107 7.09 7.11 -3.46
N PHE A 108 8.10 6.48 -2.86
CA PHE A 108 9.37 6.21 -3.52
C PHE A 108 9.16 5.42 -4.82
N PHE A 109 8.40 4.33 -4.78
CA PHE A 109 8.07 3.58 -5.99
C PHE A 109 7.23 4.38 -6.98
N HIS A 110 6.34 5.25 -6.51
CA HIS A 110 5.55 6.09 -7.40
C HIS A 110 6.41 7.05 -8.22
N PHE A 111 7.38 7.72 -7.60
CA PHE A 111 8.22 8.72 -8.26
C PHE A 111 9.39 8.10 -9.01
N PHE A 112 10.07 7.09 -8.45
CA PHE A 112 11.34 6.61 -8.97
C PHE A 112 11.24 5.33 -9.81
N SER A 113 10.10 4.61 -9.81
CA SER A 113 10.00 3.34 -10.56
C SER A 113 10.28 3.51 -12.05
N ALA A 114 9.75 4.55 -12.68
CA ALA A 114 9.96 4.81 -14.11
C ALA A 114 11.43 5.08 -14.44
N ASP A 115 12.13 5.84 -13.60
CA ASP A 115 13.55 6.11 -13.78
C ASP A 115 14.41 4.87 -13.59
N ILE A 116 14.11 4.05 -12.58
CA ILE A 116 14.80 2.78 -12.33
C ILE A 116 14.64 1.84 -13.52
N VAL A 117 13.40 1.63 -13.98
CA VAL A 117 13.08 0.77 -15.13
C VAL A 117 13.80 1.27 -16.39
N ARG A 118 13.78 2.58 -16.64
CA ARG A 118 14.49 3.20 -17.76
C ARG A 118 16.00 2.94 -17.68
N ASN A 119 16.60 3.14 -16.51
CA ASN A 119 18.04 2.93 -16.32
C ASN A 119 18.45 1.47 -16.55
N ILE A 120 17.61 0.52 -16.13
CA ILE A 120 17.84 -0.91 -16.38
C ILE A 120 17.82 -1.21 -17.88
N LEU A 121 16.83 -0.67 -18.62
CA LEU A 121 16.73 -0.88 -20.06
C LEU A 121 17.89 -0.29 -20.87
N TYR A 122 18.46 0.83 -20.45
CA TYR A 122 19.62 1.42 -21.12
C TYR A 122 20.97 0.80 -20.70
N SER A 123 21.00 0.07 -19.58
CA SER A 123 22.19 -0.61 -19.09
C SER A 123 22.34 -2.05 -19.59
N ASN A 124 21.28 -2.64 -20.15
CA ASN A 124 21.27 -3.97 -20.78
C ASN A 124 21.45 -3.85 -22.30
#